data_AF-A0A4Q4CI39-F1
#
_entry.id   AF-A0A4Q4CI39-F1
#
_cell.length_a   1.000
_cell.length_b   1.000
_cell.length_c   1.000
_cell.angle_alpha   90.00
_cell.angle_beta   90.00
_cell.angle_gamma   90.00
#
_symmetry.space_group_name_H-M   'P 1'
#
loop_
_entity.id
_entity.type
_entity.pdbx_description
1 polymer ?
#
loop_
_entity_poly.entity_id
_entity_poly.type
_entity_poly.pdbx_seq_one_letter_code
_entity_poly.pdbx_strand_id
1 'polypeptide(L)' 'TVGPILLGAARPVHILTPSATVRRIVNMTALAVAEANGVRR' A
#
# COMPACT_ATOMS: atom_id res chain seq x y z
N THR A 1 -4.28 -1.20 -11.25
CA THR A 1 -2.96 -0.58 -11.06
C THR A 1 -2.67 -0.48 -9.59
N VAL A 2 -1.80 -1.35 -9.06
CA VAL A 2 -1.20 -1.13 -7.74
C VAL A 2 -0.41 0.18 -7.84
N GLY A 3 -0.66 1.12 -6.91
CA GLY A 3 0.01 2.43 -6.93
C GLY A 3 1.51 2.29 -6.64
N PRO A 4 2.33 3.30 -6.99
CA PRO A 4 3.78 3.25 -6.83
C PRO A 4 4.16 2.79 -5.42
N ILE A 5 5.01 1.76 -5.38
CA ILE A 5 5.54 1.15 -4.16
C ILE A 5 6.97 1.65 -3.97
N LEU A 6 7.29 2.10 -2.75
CA LEU A 6 8.67 2.46 -2.42
C LEU A 6 9.47 1.20 -2.09
N LEU A 7 10.59 1.01 -2.79
CA LEU A 7 11.58 -0.02 -2.46
C LEU A 7 12.59 0.54 -1.46
N GLY A 8 13.03 -0.30 -0.51
CA GLY A 8 14.02 0.07 0.51
C GLY A 8 13.45 0.81 1.72
N ALA A 9 12.13 1.01 1.80
CA ALA A 9 11.50 1.55 3.00
C ALA A 9 11.54 0.52 4.15
N ALA A 10 11.79 0.97 5.38
CA ALA A 10 11.77 0.11 6.57
C ALA A 10 10.38 -0.46 6.90
N ARG A 11 9.33 0.07 6.27
CA ARG A 11 7.92 -0.32 6.42
C ARG A 11 7.19 -0.16 5.08
N PRO A 12 6.05 -0.85 4.85
CA PRO A 12 5.25 -0.70 3.64
C PRO A 12 4.78 0.73 3.42
N VAL A 13 4.96 1.24 2.20
CA VAL A 13 4.48 2.57 1.79
C VAL A 13 3.87 2.48 0.40
N HIS A 14 2.64 2.99 0.27
CA HIS A 14 1.91 3.09 -0.99
C HIS A 14 1.44 4.51 -1.23
N ILE A 15 1.75 5.05 -2.42
CA ILE A 15 1.35 6.41 -2.81
C ILE A 15 0.11 6.32 -3.71
N LEU A 16 -0.92 7.08 -3.34
CA LEU A 16 -2.17 7.20 -4.09
C LEU A 16 -2.19 8.50 -4.90
N THR A 17 -2.88 8.48 -6.05
CA THR A 17 -3.20 9.69 -6.80
C THR A 17 -4.37 10.43 -6.14
N PRO A 18 -4.46 11.77 -6.26
CA PRO A 18 -5.59 12.53 -5.71
C PRO A 18 -6.96 12.10 -6.26
N SER A 19 -6.99 11.50 -7.44
CA SER A 19 -8.18 10.94 -8.10
C SER A 19 -8.60 9.55 -7.59
N ALA A 20 -7.96 9.04 -6.54
CA ALA A 20 -8.29 7.72 -5.99
C ALA A 20 -9.72 7.69 -5.42
N THR A 21 -10.47 6.64 -5.77
CA THR A 21 -11.79 6.39 -5.20
C THR A 21 -11.70 5.81 -3.79
N VAL A 22 -12.78 5.92 -3.01
CA VAL A 22 -12.86 5.37 -1.64
C VAL A 22 -12.51 3.88 -1.59
N ARG A 23 -13.05 3.07 -2.52
CA ARG A 23 -12.73 1.65 -2.64
C ARG A 23 -11.23 1.40 -2.84
N ARG A 24 -10.56 2.25 -3.63
CA ARG A 24 -9.12 2.14 -3.88
C ARG A 24 -8.31 2.48 -2.64
N ILE A 25 -8.73 3.48 -1.85
CA ILE A 25 -8.10 3.81 -0.56
C ILE A 25 -8.17 2.60 0.36
N VAL A 26 -9.37 2.05 0.58
CA VAL A 26 -9.59 0.90 1.48
C VAL A 26 -8.76 -0.32 1.04
N ASN A 27 -8.79 -0.65 -0.26
CA ASN A 27 -8.03 -1.79 -0.78
C ASN A 27 -6.52 -1.61 -0.61
N MET A 28 -5.98 -0.40 -0.78
CA MET A 28 -4.55 -0.14 -0.61
C MET A 28 -4.12 -0.10 0.85
N THR A 29 -5.00 0.32 1.76
CA THR A 29 -4.74 0.17 3.20
C THR A 29 -4.74 -1.29 3.63
N ALA A 30 -5.67 -2.11 3.12
CA ALA A 30 -5.69 -3.55 3.39
C ALA A 30 -4.41 -4.23 2.89
N LEU A 31 -3.92 -3.84 1.71
CA LEU A 31 -2.65 -4.32 1.18
C LEU A 31 -1.46 -3.91 2.07
N ALA A 32 -1.39 -2.64 2.51
CA ALA A 32 -0.33 -2.16 3.39
C ALA A 32 -0.27 -2.96 4.70
N VAL A 33 -1.43 -3.28 5.28
CA VAL A 33 -1.52 -4.08 6.51
C VAL A 33 -1.06 -5.52 6.26
N ALA A 34 -1.47 -6.12 5.14
CA ALA A 34 -1.03 -7.45 4.75
C ALA A 34 0.49 -7.51 4.55
N GLU A 35 1.09 -6.51 3.89
CA GLU A 35 2.54 -6.40 3.73
C GLU A 35 3.25 -6.19 5.08
N ALA A 36 2.72 -5.35 5.97
CA ALA A 36 3.32 -5.11 7.28
C ALA A 36 3.36 -6.38 8.15
N ASN A 37 2.35 -7.24 7.99
CA ASN A 37 2.26 -8.53 8.66
C ASN A 37 3.05 -9.64 7.93
N GLY A 38 3.19 -9.53 6.60
CA GLY A 38 3.82 -10.53 5.73
C GLY A 38 5.33 -10.35 5.51
N VAL A 39 5.89 -9.15 5.71
CA VAL A 39 7.33 -8.81 5.57
C VAL A 39 8.26 -9.57 6.55
N ARG A 40 7.72 -10.49 7.35
CA ARG A 40 8.46 -11.35 8.30
C ARG A 40 8.38 -12.85 7.97
N ARG A 41 8.51 -13.24 6.70
CA ARG A 41 8.82 -14.62 6.31
C ARG A 41 9.87 -14.66 5.22
#